data_AF-A0A924LD58-F1
#
_entry.id   AF-A0A924LD58-F1
#
_cell.length_a   1.000
_cell.length_b   1.000
_cell.length_c   1.000
_cell.angle_alpha   90.00
_cell.angle_beta   90.00
_cell.angle_gamma   90.00
#
_symmetry.space_group_name_H-M   'P 1'
#
loop_
_entity.id
_entity.type
_entity.pdbx_description
1 polymer ?
#
loop_
_entity_poly.entity_id
_entity_poly.type
_entity_poly.pdbx_seq_one_letter_code
_entity_poly.pdbx_strand_id
1 'polypeptide(L)' 'MRTSSTDQGRDRLVGSSYVDELAAQLCGDYRHVAPAIVRACVDAEYSRLADARLQSFIPILVERAVRERLGRPTVTPTAA' A
#
# COMPACT_ATOMS: atom_id res chain seq x y z
N MET A 1 40.67 4.05 2.16
CA MET A 1 39.82 3.72 3.33
C MET A 1 38.65 4.70 3.33
N ARG A 2 37.41 4.17 3.49
CA ARG A 2 36.09 4.84 3.56
C ARG A 2 35.41 5.22 2.24
N THR A 3 34.75 4.23 1.64
CA THR A 3 33.51 4.41 0.88
C THR A 3 32.34 4.45 1.86
N SER A 4 31.54 5.51 1.92
CA SER A 4 30.21 5.47 2.56
C SER A 4 29.37 6.70 2.21
N SER A 5 28.10 6.44 1.90
CA SER A 5 26.95 7.28 2.24
C SER A 5 26.51 8.37 1.25
N THR A 6 25.89 7.98 0.13
CA THR A 6 24.98 8.88 -0.60
C THR A 6 23.69 8.24 -1.12
N ASP A 7 23.41 6.96 -0.84
CA ASP A 7 22.29 6.26 -1.48
C ASP A 7 20.94 6.36 -0.72
N GLN A 8 20.95 6.85 0.52
CA GLN A 8 19.79 6.73 1.43
C GLN A 8 18.64 7.73 1.17
N GLY A 9 18.81 8.68 0.25
CA GLY A 9 17.87 9.78 0.00
C GLY A 9 16.85 9.55 -1.12
N ARG A 10 17.12 8.65 -2.08
CA ARG A 10 16.23 8.40 -3.23
C ARG A 10 15.10 7.42 -2.92
N ASP A 11 15.36 6.41 -2.09
CA ASP A 11 14.36 5.39 -1.75
C ASP A 11 13.15 5.94 -0.95
N ARG A 12 13.37 6.94 -0.09
CA ARG A 12 12.29 7.51 0.74
C ARG A 12 11.29 8.37 -0.05
N LEU A 13 11.70 8.97 -1.17
CA LEU A 13 10.81 9.79 -1.99
C LEU A 13 9.90 8.91 -2.87
N VAL A 14 10.39 7.74 -3.30
CA VAL A 14 9.62 6.77 -4.09
C VAL A 14 8.54 6.10 -3.25
N GLY A 15 8.79 5.86 -1.95
CA GLY A 15 7.80 5.29 -1.04
C GLY A 15 6.55 6.15 -0.85
N SER A 16 6.73 7.47 -0.71
CA SER A 16 5.60 8.41 -0.58
C SER A 16 4.86 8.59 -1.91
N SER A 17 5.57 8.72 -3.03
CA SER A 17 4.93 8.90 -4.34
C SER A 17 4.14 7.67 -4.76
N TYR A 18 4.66 6.46 -4.49
CA TYR A 18 3.96 5.22 -4.80
C TYR A 18 2.65 5.07 -4.01
N VAL A 19 2.65 5.35 -2.71
CA VAL A 19 1.45 5.26 -1.86
C VAL A 19 0.35 6.21 -2.36
N ASP A 20 0.73 7.44 -2.72
CA ASP A 20 -0.19 8.44 -3.25
C ASP A 20 -0.76 8.03 -4.62
N GLU A 21 0.10 7.55 -5.53
CA GLU A 21 -0.30 7.07 -6.86
C GLU A 21 -1.22 5.84 -6.78
N LEU A 22 -0.88 4.85 -5.94
CA LEU A 22 -1.69 3.66 -5.75
C LEU A 22 -3.06 4.02 -5.15
N ALA A 23 -3.10 4.90 -4.14
CA ALA A 23 -4.35 5.32 -3.53
C ALA A 23 -5.26 6.03 -4.56
N ALA A 24 -4.69 6.89 -5.40
CA ALA A 24 -5.43 7.56 -6.48
C ALA A 24 -5.97 6.57 -7.51
N GLN A 25 -5.15 5.61 -7.95
CA GLN A 25 -5.58 4.58 -8.90
C GLN A 25 -6.71 3.72 -8.32
N LEU A 26 -6.57 3.25 -7.07
CA LEU A 26 -7.59 2.45 -6.40
C LEU A 26 -8.87 3.22 -6.13
N CYS A 27 -8.82 4.53 -5.87
CA CYS A 27 -10.04 5.36 -5.81
C CYS A 27 -10.78 5.39 -7.16
N GLY A 28 -10.04 5.33 -8.27
CA GLY A 28 -10.61 5.21 -9.61
C GLY A 28 -11.28 3.88 -9.88
N ASP A 29 -10.67 2.78 -9.41
CA ASP A 29 -11.17 1.40 -9.57
C ASP A 29 -12.36 1.10 -8.62
N TYR A 30 -12.29 1.58 -7.37
CA TYR A 30 -13.27 1.33 -6.31
C TYR A 30 -14.11 2.57 -6.01
N ARG A 31 -14.76 3.15 -7.04
CA ARG A 31 -15.55 4.40 -6.91
C ARG A 31 -16.67 4.38 -5.87
N HIS A 32 -17.12 3.20 -5.47
CA HIS A 32 -18.15 2.99 -4.45
C HIS A 32 -17.59 3.00 -3.01
N VAL A 33 -16.27 3.00 -2.84
CA VAL A 33 -15.57 3.06 -1.55
C VAL A 33 -15.12 4.50 -1.31
N ALA A 34 -15.29 4.99 -0.08
CA ALA A 34 -14.84 6.33 0.27
C ALA A 34 -13.31 6.45 0.11
N PRO A 35 -12.78 7.54 -0.50
CA PRO A 35 -11.34 7.71 -0.70
C PRO A 35 -10.50 7.59 0.57
N ALA A 36 -11.03 8.05 1.70
CA ALA A 36 -10.38 7.93 3.00
C ALA A 36 -10.19 6.46 3.44
N ILE A 37 -11.13 5.57 3.11
CA ILE A 37 -11.03 4.14 3.41
C ILE A 37 -9.97 3.49 2.52
N VAL A 38 -9.96 3.81 1.22
CA VAL A 38 -8.93 3.33 0.29
C VAL A 38 -7.54 3.74 0.77
N ARG A 39 -7.37 5.02 1.12
CA ARG A 39 -6.10 5.55 1.64
C ARG A 39 -5.67 4.83 2.93
N ALA A 40 -6.58 4.68 3.89
CA ALA A 40 -6.29 3.97 5.14
C ALA A 40 -5.87 2.52 4.90
N CYS A 41 -6.46 1.82 3.92
CA CYS A 41 -6.04 0.47 3.56
C CYS A 41 -4.62 0.43 2.97
N VAL A 42 -4.30 1.34 2.04
CA VAL A 42 -2.95 1.42 1.44
C VAL A 42 -1.91 1.73 2.52
N ASP A 43 -2.16 2.75 3.35
CA ASP A 43 -1.23 3.16 4.41
C ASP A 43 -1.01 2.02 5.43
N ALA A 44 -2.06 1.28 5.79
CA ALA A 44 -1.96 0.15 6.72
C ALA A 44 -1.11 -1.00 6.17
N GLU A 45 -1.34 -1.41 4.92
CA GLU A 45 -0.57 -2.52 4.32
C GLU A 45 0.87 -2.09 4.00
N TYR A 46 1.09 -0.84 3.60
CA TYR A 46 2.44 -0.29 3.40
C TYR A 46 3.21 -0.24 4.73
N SER A 47 2.60 0.28 5.79
CA SER A 47 3.23 0.35 7.12
C SER A 47 3.57 -1.04 7.67
N ARG A 48 2.73 -2.04 7.42
CA ARG A 48 2.98 -3.44 7.80
C ARG A 48 4.24 -4.03 7.14
N LEU A 49 4.59 -3.55 5.94
CA LEU A 49 5.72 -4.05 5.16
C LEU A 49 6.94 -3.11 5.19
N ALA A 50 6.87 -1.98 5.90
CA ALA A 50 7.91 -0.96 5.91
C ALA A 50 9.28 -1.51 6.33
N ASP A 51 9.32 -2.48 7.26
CA ASP A 51 10.55 -3.10 7.75
C ASP A 51 11.01 -4.33 6.95
N ALA A 52 10.34 -4.65 5.83
CA ALA A 52 10.69 -5.82 5.03
C ALA A 52 12.06 -5.65 4.36
N ARG A 53 12.88 -6.70 4.35
CA ARG A 53 14.24 -6.65 3.76
C ARG A 53 14.23 -6.49 2.23
N LEU A 54 13.13 -6.83 1.57
CA LEU A 54 12.98 -6.80 0.12
C LEU A 54 11.94 -5.74 -0.27
N GLN A 55 12.40 -4.50 -0.38
CA GLN A 55 11.55 -3.33 -0.65
C GLN A 55 10.96 -3.33 -2.06
N SER A 56 11.64 -3.95 -3.04
CA SER A 56 11.22 -3.99 -4.45
C SER A 56 9.87 -4.67 -4.69
N PHE A 57 9.43 -5.55 -3.79
CA PHE A 57 8.15 -6.26 -3.91
C PHE A 57 7.03 -5.64 -3.09
N ILE A 58 7.33 -4.66 -2.23
CA ILE A 58 6.31 -4.02 -1.40
C ILE A 58 5.16 -3.46 -2.24
N PRO A 59 5.42 -2.77 -3.38
CA PRO A 59 4.33 -2.22 -4.19
C PRO A 59 3.29 -3.26 -4.64
N ILE A 60 3.76 -4.37 -5.22
CA ILE A 60 2.83 -5.39 -5.73
C ILE A 60 2.11 -6.13 -4.59
N LEU A 61 2.76 -6.29 -3.44
CA LEU A 61 2.15 -6.92 -2.26
C LEU A 61 1.08 -6.04 -1.61
N VAL A 62 1.35 -4.74 -1.48
CA VAL A 62 0.39 -3.75 -0.95
C VAL A 62 -0.82 -3.67 -1.87
N GLU A 63 -0.62 -3.49 -3.18
CA GLU A 63 -1.74 -3.42 -4.13
C GLU A 63 -2.62 -4.67 -4.05
N ARG A 64 -2.01 -5.86 -4.09
CA ARG A 64 -2.76 -7.12 -4.01
C ARG A 64 -3.55 -7.23 -2.71
N ALA A 65 -2.94 -6.95 -1.56
CA ALA A 65 -3.60 -7.03 -0.26
C ALA A 65 -4.78 -6.06 -0.16
N VAL A 66 -4.61 -4.82 -0.64
CA VAL A 66 -5.68 -3.83 -0.64
C VAL A 66 -6.82 -4.23 -1.58
N ARG A 67 -6.52 -4.72 -2.78
CA ARG A 67 -7.55 -5.23 -3.71
C ARG A 67 -8.33 -6.40 -3.12
N GLU A 68 -7.66 -7.34 -2.47
CA GLU A 68 -8.32 -8.46 -1.78
C GLU A 68 -9.22 -7.97 -0.64
N ARG A 69 -8.80 -6.92 0.09
CA ARG A 69 -9.56 -6.35 1.20
C ARG A 69 -10.78 -5.55 0.75
N LEU A 70 -10.65 -4.76 -0.31
CA LEU A 70 -11.74 -3.96 -0.89
C LEU A 70 -12.69 -4.78 -1.76
N GLY A 71 -12.18 -5.82 -2.43
CA GLY A 71 -12.95 -6.71 -3.30
C GLY A 71 -13.67 -7.85 -2.58
N ARG A 72 -13.34 -8.12 -1.31
CA ARG A 72 -14.08 -9.07 -0.50
C ARG A 72 -15.43 -8.43 -0.14
N PRO A 73 -16.58 -8.92 -0.64
CA PRO A 73 -17.86 -8.53 -0.07
C PRO A 73 -17.78 -8.86 1.41
N THR A 74 -18.12 -7.92 2.28
CA THR A 74 -18.26 -8.17 3.71
C THR A 74 -19.21 -9.36 3.86
N VAL A 75 -18.64 -10.55 4.04
CA VAL A 75 -19.43 -11.74 4.33
C VAL A 75 -19.90 -11.53 5.75
N THR A 76 -21.07 -10.93 5.91
CA THR A 76 -21.77 -10.92 7.19
C THR A 76 -21.91 -12.39 7.57
N PRO A 77 -21.30 -12.87 8.67
CA PRO A 77 -21.57 -14.21 9.13
C PRO A 77 -23.06 -14.26 9.45
N THR A 78 -23.84 -14.97 8.64
CA THR A 78 -25.23 -15.25 8.97
C THR A 78 -25.17 -16.14 10.21
N ALA A 79 -25.56 -15.57 11.36
CA ALA A 79 -25.69 -16.34 12.58
C ALA A 79 -26.76 -17.41 12.34
N ALA A 80 -26.38 -18.67 12.48
CA ALA A 80 -27.28 -19.82 12.55
C ALA A 80 -27.87 -19.94 13.95
#